data_AF-A0A5H2X4I1-F1
#
_entry.id   AF-A0A5H2X4I1-F1
#
_cell.length_a   1.000
_cell.length_b   1.000
_cell.length_c   1.000
_cell.angle_alpha   90.00
_cell.angle_beta   90.00
_cell.angle_gamma   90.00
#
_symmetry.space_group_name_H-M   'P 1'
#
loop_
_entity.id
_entity.type
_entity.pdbx_description
1 polymer ?
#
loop_
_entity_poly.entity_id
_entity_poly.type
_entity_poly.pdbx_seq_one_letter_code
_entity_poly.pdbx_strand_id
1 'polypeptide(L)' 'SNDQFCTGIYDIHWYDLDLHNQKTIRLMLTQSQAPRNITIAGIEPLSVNTALKITRSIYSLSMMVLTQTSN' A
#
# COMPACT_ATOMS: atom_id res chain seq x y z
N SER A 1 -9.85 15.73 4.15
CA SER A 1 -10.23 14.30 4.16
C SER A 1 -10.48 13.80 2.75
N ASN A 2 -10.21 12.52 2.45
CA ASN A 2 -10.43 11.92 1.12
C ASN A 2 -11.86 12.14 0.59
N ASP A 3 -12.85 12.27 1.48
CA ASP A 3 -14.25 12.51 1.10
C ASP A 3 -14.47 13.86 0.38
N GLN A 4 -13.71 14.90 0.73
CA GLN A 4 -13.79 16.22 0.09
C GLN A 4 -13.21 16.18 -1.33
N PHE A 5 -12.16 15.38 -1.54
CA PHE A 5 -11.56 15.18 -2.85
C PHE A 5 -12.48 14.38 -3.77
N CYS A 6 -13.09 13.30 -3.27
CA CYS A 6 -14.11 12.55 -4.00
C CYS A 6 -15.28 13.45 -4.41
N THR A 7 -15.77 14.29 -3.50
CA THR A 7 -16.87 15.22 -3.79
C THR A 7 -16.52 16.22 -4.89
N GLY A 8 -15.30 16.78 -4.87
CA GLY A 8 -14.84 17.68 -5.94
C GLY A 8 -14.64 17.00 -7.31
N ILE A 9 -14.31 15.71 -7.32
CA ILE A 9 -14.25 14.92 -8.57
C ILE A 9 -15.65 14.58 -9.12
N TYR A 10 -16.67 14.46 -8.27
CA TYR A 10 -18.05 14.30 -8.75
C TYR A 10 -18.66 15.61 -9.29
N ASP A 11 -18.10 16.77 -8.91
CA ASP A 11 -18.57 18.10 -9.32
C ASP A 11 -18.05 18.53 -10.71
N ILE A 12 -17.08 17.81 -11.27
CA ILE A 12 -16.65 17.96 -12.66
C ILE A 12 -17.48 17.06 -13.57
N HIS A 13 -17.82 17.56 -14.76
CA HIS A 13 -18.47 16.79 -15.84
C HIS A 13 -17.52 15.71 -16.39
N TRP A 14 -17.18 14.72 -15.57
CA TRP A 14 -16.20 13.66 -15.84
C TRP A 14 -16.52 12.82 -17.08
N TYR A 15 -17.78 12.84 -17.53
CA TYR A 15 -18.26 12.18 -18.74
C TYR A 15 -18.00 12.97 -20.03
N ASP A 16 -17.73 14.27 -19.94
CA ASP A 16 -17.37 15.13 -21.08
C ASP A 16 -15.85 15.26 -21.28
N LEU A 17 -15.04 14.64 -20.41
CA LEU A 17 -13.60 14.57 -20.59
C LEU A 17 -13.20 13.52 -21.63
N ASP A 18 -12.06 13.76 -22.28
CA ASP A 18 -11.45 12.81 -23.21
C ASP A 18 -11.28 11.41 -22.57
N LEU A 19 -11.35 10.36 -23.39
CA LEU A 19 -11.33 8.96 -22.95
C LEU A 19 -10.10 8.62 -22.10
N HIS A 20 -8.97 9.30 -22.34
CA HIS A 20 -7.78 9.16 -21.52
C HIS A 20 -8.01 9.68 -20.09
N ASN A 21 -8.57 10.88 -19.96
CA ASN A 21 -8.81 11.53 -18.67
C ASN A 21 -9.92 10.85 -17.87
N GLN A 22 -10.95 10.33 -18.54
CA GLN A 22 -12.03 9.57 -17.90
C GLN A 22 -11.51 8.29 -17.22
N LYS A 23 -10.57 7.59 -17.86
CA LYS A 23 -9.90 6.40 -17.29
C LYS A 23 -9.06 6.77 -16.06
N THR A 24 -8.35 7.90 -16.14
CA THR A 24 -7.53 8.41 -15.04
C THR A 24 -8.37 8.79 -13.82
N ILE A 25 -9.49 9.49 -14.02
CA ILE A 25 -10.42 9.85 -12.93
C ILE A 25 -11.01 8.59 -12.29
N ARG A 26 -11.43 7.61 -13.10
CA ARG A 26 -11.94 6.32 -12.60
C ARG A 26 -10.89 5.58 -11.76
N LEU A 27 -9.64 5.59 -12.18
CA LEU A 27 -8.53 5.00 -11.45
C LEU A 27 -8.31 5.72 -10.11
N MET A 28 -8.27 7.06 -10.11
CA MET A 28 -8.12 7.86 -8.90
C MET A 28 -9.26 7.63 -7.91
N LEU A 29 -10.52 7.66 -8.37
CA LEU A 29 -11.69 7.36 -7.52
C LEU A 29 -11.61 5.96 -6.90
N THR A 30 -11.24 4.96 -7.70
CA THR A 30 -11.08 3.58 -7.22
C THR A 30 -9.98 3.49 -6.15
N GLN A 31 -8.88 4.21 -6.32
CA GLN A 31 -7.78 4.24 -5.35
C GLN A 31 -8.08 5.09 -4.10
N SER A 32 -8.88 6.14 -4.22
CA SER A 32 -9.29 7.01 -3.11
C SER A 32 -10.35 6.36 -2.22
N GLN A 33 -11.29 5.60 -2.81
CA GLN A 33 -12.34 4.87 -2.09
C GLN A 33 -11.83 3.56 -1.49
N ALA A 34 -10.90 2.90 -2.16
CA ALA A 34 -10.19 1.75 -1.65
C ALA A 34 -8.70 2.07 -1.69
N PRO A 35 -8.09 2.59 -0.61
CA PRO A 35 -6.64 2.67 -0.50
C PRO A 35 -6.12 1.25 -0.59
N ARG A 36 -5.82 0.82 -1.82
CA ARG A 36 -5.35 -0.51 -2.12
C ARG A 36 -3.93 -0.53 -1.57
N ASN A 37 -3.83 -0.99 -0.32
CA ASN A 37 -2.58 -1.46 0.24
C ASN A 37 -1.88 -2.26 -0.86
N ILE A 38 -0.69 -1.79 -1.23
CA ILE A 38 0.08 -2.32 -2.35
C ILE A 38 0.36 -3.78 -2.02
N THR A 39 -0.51 -4.66 -2.52
CA THR A 39 -0.59 -6.07 -2.19
C THR A 39 0.28 -6.77 -3.22
N ILE A 40 1.58 -6.71 -3.02
CA ILE A 40 2.52 -7.56 -3.75
C ILE A 40 2.26 -8.98 -3.23
N ALA A 41 1.76 -9.87 -4.10
CA ALA A 41 1.58 -11.30 -3.85
C ALA A 41 0.55 -11.72 -2.77
N GLY A 42 -0.58 -11.02 -2.63
CA GLY A 42 -1.71 -11.52 -1.80
C GLY A 42 -1.45 -11.51 -0.28
N ILE A 43 -0.32 -10.98 0.16
CA ILE A 43 -0.13 -10.56 1.55
C ILE A 43 -0.76 -9.17 1.69
N GLU A 44 -1.95 -9.13 2.31
CA GLU A 44 -2.47 -7.97 3.04
C GLU A 44 -1.32 -7.17 3.66
N PRO A 45 -1.29 -5.81 3.56
CA PRO A 45 -0.05 -5.05 3.40
C PRO A 45 1.01 -5.60 4.31
N LEU A 46 2.23 -5.71 3.80
CA LEU A 46 3.37 -5.89 4.68
C LEU A 46 3.45 -4.63 5.55
N SER A 47 2.67 -4.62 6.63
CA SER A 47 2.66 -3.62 7.67
C SER A 47 4.11 -3.46 8.03
N VAL A 48 4.62 -2.23 8.16
CA VAL A 48 6.00 -1.99 8.60
C VAL A 48 6.35 -2.86 9.82
N ASN A 49 5.36 -3.19 10.64
CA ASN A 49 5.43 -4.17 11.72
C ASN A 49 5.85 -5.59 11.31
N THR A 50 5.32 -6.15 10.22
CA THR A 50 5.69 -7.48 9.71
C THR A 50 7.12 -7.48 9.18
N ALA A 51 7.50 -6.45 8.42
CA ALA A 51 8.88 -6.28 7.98
C ALA A 51 9.85 -6.19 9.17
N LEU A 52 9.51 -5.39 10.19
CA LEU A 52 10.30 -5.28 11.42
C LEU A 52 10.38 -6.60 12.20
N LYS A 53 9.29 -7.38 12.26
CA LYS A 53 9.29 -8.72 12.87
C LYS A 53 10.22 -9.68 12.13
N ILE A 54 10.22 -9.66 10.80
CA ILE A 54 11.11 -10.49 9.98
C ILE A 54 12.57 -10.09 10.25
N THR A 55 12.89 -8.80 10.18
CA THR A 55 14.26 -8.32 10.43
C THR A 55 14.75 -8.67 11.83
N ARG A 56 13.90 -8.51 12.86
CA ARG A 56 14.23 -8.93 14.24
C ARG A 56 14.48 -10.43 14.33
N SER A 57 13.67 -11.24 13.66
CA SER A 57 13.82 -12.71 13.67
C SER A 57 15.14 -13.14 13.03
N ILE A 58 15.50 -12.55 11.89
CA ILE A 58 16.79 -12.79 11.22
C ILE A 58 17.93 -12.41 12.16
N TYR A 59 17.90 -11.21 12.74
CA TYR A 59 18.92 -10.75 13.68
C TYR A 59 19.07 -11.71 14.88
N SER A 60 17.97 -12.13 15.50
CA SER A 60 18.00 -13.08 16.61
C SER A 60 18.59 -14.43 16.23
N LEU A 61 18.24 -14.97 15.05
CA LEU A 61 18.81 -16.22 14.55
C LEU A 61 20.30 -16.09 14.25
N SER A 62 20.71 -15.01 13.59
CA SER A 62 22.11 -14.72 13.32
C SER A 62 22.92 -14.60 14.61
N MET A 63 22.40 -13.86 15.59
CA MET A 63 23.05 -13.71 16.90
C MET A 63 23.14 -15.04 17.65
N MET A 64 22.07 -15.85 17.65
CA MET A 64 22.07 -17.17 18.28
C MET A 64 23.13 -18.09 17.67
N VAL A 65 23.22 -18.14 16.34
CA VAL A 65 24.25 -18.92 15.64
C VAL A 65 25.65 -18.40 15.99
N LEU A 66 25.87 -17.08 15.97
CA LEU A 66 27.16 -16.49 16.34
C LEU A 66 27.56 -16.81 17.79
N THR A 67 26.61 -16.76 18.74
CA THR A 67 26.85 -17.14 20.13
C THR A 67 27.13 -18.63 20.30
N GLN A 68 26.52 -19.48 19.46
CA GLN A 68 26.78 -20.92 19.47
C GLN A 68 28.13 -21.28 18.85
N THR A 69 28.63 -20.48 17.91
CA THR A 69 29.97 -20.67 17.32
C THR A 69 31.10 -20.08 18.15
N SER A 70 30.79 -19.22 19.13
CA SER A 70 31.77 -18.55 20.01
C SER A 70 31.97 -19.25 21.37
N ASN A 71 31.38 -20.43 21.56
CA ASN A 71 31.46 -21.25 22.78
C ASN A 71 31.96 -22.65 22.39
#